data_AF-A0A8T5NEU8-F1
#
_entry.id   AF-A0A8T5NEU8-F1
#
_cell.length_a   1.000
_cell.length_b   1.000
_cell.length_c   1.000
_cell.angle_alpha   90.00
_cell.angle_beta   90.00
_cell.angle_gamma   90.00
#
_symmetry.space_group_name_H-M   'P 1'
#
loop_
_entity.id
_entity.type
_entity.pdbx_description
1 polymer ?
#
loop_
_entity_poly.entity_id
_entity_poly.type
_entity_poly.pdbx_seq_one_letter_code
_entity_poly.pdbx_strand_id
1 'polypeptide(L)'
;MEFKAIVVDIDGTITYSDRSIDCRAVNALRGVNVPVVIATGNVLCFARAASKLVGTGGFIIAENGGVVECGIVESDTSHIKMCEEAFDALNRHFPLERLDPDNRITEIGLRRNFDVEKARHILMEFPELDIIDTGFAVHIKSRMINKGTGLKRLAELMGISARDFVAIGDSPNDIEML
;
A
#
# COMPACT_ATOMS: atom_id res chain seq x y z
N MET A 1 5.88 6.28 26.98
CA MET A 1 6.37 6.34 25.60
C MET A 1 5.51 7.37 24.91
N GLU A 2 6.11 8.42 24.32
CA GLU A 2 5.36 9.47 23.63
C GLU A 2 5.55 9.25 22.13
N PHE A 3 4.47 8.91 21.43
CA PHE A 3 4.48 8.68 20.00
C PHE A 3 4.44 10.02 19.25
N LYS A 4 5.13 10.11 18.12
CA LYS A 4 5.27 11.35 17.33
C LYS A 4 4.40 11.38 16.09
N ALA A 5 3.88 10.23 15.64
CA ALA A 5 3.03 10.13 14.46
C ALA A 5 2.14 8.88 14.53
N ILE A 6 1.11 8.84 13.68
CA ILE A 6 0.27 7.67 13.45
C ILE A 6 0.42 7.28 11.98
N VAL A 7 0.51 5.98 11.68
CA VAL A 7 0.31 5.44 10.34
C VAL A 7 -0.93 4.56 10.35
N VAL A 8 -1.81 4.76 9.37
CA VAL A 8 -3.12 4.11 9.33
C VAL A 8 -3.44 3.63 7.92
N ASP A 9 -3.92 2.40 7.81
CA ASP A 9 -4.46 1.88 6.56
C ASP A 9 -5.83 2.48 6.19
N ILE A 10 -6.23 2.38 4.91
CA ILE A 10 -7.54 2.82 4.43
C ILE A 10 -8.58 1.70 4.41
N ASP A 11 -8.35 0.68 3.58
CA ASP A 11 -9.37 -0.27 3.12
C ASP A 11 -9.55 -1.37 4.19
N GLY A 12 -10.68 -1.38 4.91
CA GLY A 12 -10.92 -2.28 6.05
C GLY A 12 -10.54 -1.70 7.41
N THR A 13 -9.74 -0.61 7.44
CA THR A 13 -9.30 0.05 8.68
C THR A 13 -10.11 1.31 9.02
N ILE A 14 -10.19 2.29 8.11
CA ILE A 14 -11.05 3.49 8.29
C ILE A 14 -12.26 3.49 7.35
N THR A 15 -12.49 2.38 6.67
CA THR A 15 -13.62 2.16 5.75
C THR A 15 -14.38 0.90 6.15
N TYR A 16 -15.65 0.85 5.78
CA TYR A 16 -16.48 -0.35 5.91
C TYR A 16 -16.21 -1.33 4.77
N SER A 17 -16.80 -2.52 4.83
CA SER A 17 -16.66 -3.57 3.81
C SER A 17 -17.14 -3.15 2.40
N ASP A 18 -18.03 -2.16 2.31
CA ASP A 18 -18.48 -1.57 1.04
C ASP A 18 -17.58 -0.41 0.56
N ARG A 19 -16.45 -0.19 1.24
CA ARG A 19 -15.45 0.87 1.01
C ARG A 19 -15.95 2.29 1.28
N SER A 20 -17.13 2.43 1.89
CA SER A 20 -17.56 3.72 2.42
C SER A 20 -16.70 4.11 3.63
N ILE A 21 -16.40 5.40 3.75
CA ILE A 21 -15.55 5.92 4.84
C ILE A 21 -16.30 5.92 6.18
N ASP A 22 -15.66 5.45 7.27
CA ASP A 22 -16.21 5.62 8.62
C ASP A 22 -15.89 7.01 9.15
N CYS A 23 -16.90 7.90 9.14
CA CYS A 23 -16.76 9.27 9.64
C CYS A 23 -16.32 9.35 11.11
N ARG A 24 -16.60 8.31 11.94
CA ARG A 24 -16.13 8.28 13.34
C ARG A 24 -14.63 8.08 13.41
N ALA A 25 -14.08 7.17 12.59
CA ALA A 25 -12.65 6.95 12.48
C ALA A 25 -11.94 8.21 11.97
N VAL A 26 -12.49 8.86 10.94
CA VAL A 26 -11.99 10.15 10.44
C VAL A 26 -11.98 11.23 11.53
N ASN A 27 -13.06 11.35 12.30
CA ASN A 27 -13.12 12.33 13.39
C ASN A 27 -12.11 12.01 14.51
N ALA A 28 -11.88 10.73 14.81
CA ALA A 28 -10.86 10.32 15.78
C ALA A 28 -9.45 10.69 15.29
N LEU A 29 -9.13 10.43 14.02
CA LEU A 29 -7.84 10.80 13.43
C LEU A 29 -7.63 12.32 13.40
N ARG A 30 -8.68 13.11 13.14
CA ARG A 30 -8.61 14.58 13.20
C ARG A 30 -8.41 15.13 14.61
N GLY A 31 -8.76 14.36 15.63
CA GLY A 31 -8.64 14.76 17.03
C GLY A 31 -7.24 14.57 17.62
N VAL A 32 -6.32 13.93 16.91
CA VAL A 32 -4.95 13.72 17.40
C VAL A 32 -4.05 14.93 17.12
N ASN A 33 -3.11 15.19 18.02
CA ASN A 33 -2.17 16.32 17.90
C ASN A 33 -0.84 15.94 17.22
N VAL A 34 -0.80 14.79 16.55
CA VAL A 34 0.37 14.27 15.84
C VAL A 34 0.04 14.08 14.37
N PRO A 35 1.02 14.17 13.46
CA PRO A 35 0.84 13.85 12.05
C PRO A 35 0.24 12.46 11.85
N VAL A 36 -0.67 12.35 10.89
CA VAL A 36 -1.28 11.09 10.48
C VAL A 36 -0.85 10.76 9.06
N VAL A 37 -0.21 9.61 8.89
CA VAL A 37 0.24 9.06 7.62
C VAL A 37 -0.83 8.10 7.11
N ILE A 38 -1.23 8.28 5.86
CA ILE A 38 -2.08 7.31 5.15
C ILE A 38 -1.19 6.26 4.51
N ALA A 39 -1.40 4.99 4.84
CA ALA A 39 -0.79 3.85 4.15
C ALA A 39 -1.85 3.10 3.34
N THR A 40 -1.55 2.70 2.11
CA THR A 40 -2.52 1.96 1.28
C THR A 40 -1.84 1.18 0.15
N GLY A 41 -2.48 0.09 -0.30
CA GLY A 41 -2.14 -0.60 -1.55
C GLY A 41 -2.61 0.13 -2.81
N ASN A 42 -3.30 1.27 -2.66
CA ASN A 42 -3.84 2.04 -3.77
C ASN A 42 -2.78 2.96 -4.42
N VAL A 43 -3.10 3.50 -5.60
CA VAL A 43 -2.23 4.43 -6.35
C VAL A 43 -2.07 5.76 -5.62
N LEU A 44 -0.96 6.45 -5.89
CA LEU A 44 -0.63 7.72 -5.24
C LEU A 44 -1.74 8.78 -5.37
N CYS A 45 -2.38 8.89 -6.54
CA CYS A 45 -3.44 9.89 -6.75
C CYS A 45 -4.67 9.63 -5.85
N PHE A 46 -5.03 8.37 -5.63
CA PHE A 46 -6.06 7.98 -4.67
C PHE A 46 -5.64 8.32 -3.24
N ALA A 47 -4.44 7.91 -2.84
CA ALA A 47 -3.94 8.15 -1.49
C ALA A 47 -3.86 9.65 -1.15
N ARG A 48 -3.45 10.49 -2.10
CA ARG A 48 -3.49 11.96 -2.01
C ARG A 48 -4.90 12.49 -1.82
N ALA A 49 -5.85 12.02 -2.63
CA ALA A 49 -7.24 12.44 -2.50
C ALA A 49 -7.81 12.04 -1.14
N ALA A 50 -7.60 10.80 -0.71
CA ALA A 50 -7.99 10.30 0.60
C ALA A 50 -7.38 11.13 1.74
N SER A 51 -6.07 11.37 1.74
CA SER A 51 -5.42 12.19 2.77
C SER A 51 -6.00 13.61 2.85
N LYS A 52 -6.31 14.24 1.71
CA LYS A 52 -6.95 15.57 1.68
C LYS A 52 -8.37 15.55 2.22
N LEU A 53 -9.18 14.56 1.86
CA LEU A 53 -10.57 14.45 2.28
C LEU A 53 -10.70 14.04 3.75
N VAL A 54 -9.84 13.16 4.23
CA VAL A 54 -9.74 12.79 5.65
C VAL A 54 -9.13 13.94 6.46
N GLY A 55 -8.22 14.72 5.89
CA GLY A 55 -7.59 15.88 6.53
C GLY A 55 -6.34 15.52 7.34
N THR A 56 -5.50 14.59 6.85
CA THR A 56 -4.36 14.03 7.60
C THR A 56 -3.00 14.68 7.34
N GLY A 57 -2.95 15.72 6.50
CA GLY A 57 -1.74 16.54 6.33
C GLY A 57 -0.78 16.11 5.21
N GLY A 58 -1.15 15.10 4.41
CA GLY A 58 -0.49 14.80 3.12
C GLY A 58 0.70 13.86 3.18
N PHE A 59 1.01 13.24 4.32
CA PHE A 59 2.02 12.19 4.42
C PHE A 59 1.44 10.86 3.98
N ILE A 60 2.07 10.22 2.99
CA ILE A 60 1.46 9.10 2.27
C ILE A 60 2.48 7.98 2.05
N ILE A 61 1.99 6.74 2.16
CA ILE A 61 2.62 5.51 1.70
C ILE A 61 1.61 4.85 0.76
N ALA A 62 1.93 4.74 -0.52
CA ALA A 62 1.07 4.21 -1.58
C ALA A 62 1.71 3.00 -2.25
N GLU A 63 0.94 2.27 -3.07
CA GLU A 63 1.39 1.06 -3.78
C GLU A 63 2.10 0.06 -2.85
N ASN A 64 1.48 -0.20 -1.69
CA ASN A 64 2.01 -1.09 -0.66
C ASN A 64 3.42 -0.70 -0.18
N GLY A 65 3.78 0.58 -0.23
CA GLY A 65 5.08 1.09 0.18
C GLY A 65 6.09 1.32 -0.95
N GLY A 66 5.71 1.05 -2.20
CA GLY A 66 6.56 1.37 -3.35
C GLY A 66 6.69 2.86 -3.63
N VAL A 67 5.72 3.66 -3.15
CA VAL A 67 5.71 5.12 -3.29
C VAL A 67 5.50 5.76 -1.93
N VAL A 68 6.29 6.78 -1.60
CA VAL A 68 6.13 7.59 -0.39
C VAL A 68 6.08 9.08 -0.73
N GLU A 69 5.33 9.85 0.06
CA GLU A 69 5.26 11.31 -0.10
C GLU A 69 5.37 12.04 1.24
N CYS A 70 6.35 12.93 1.32
CA CYS A 70 6.59 13.86 2.43
C CYS A 70 7.11 15.18 1.87
N GLY A 71 6.24 15.99 1.26
CA GLY A 71 6.60 17.21 0.52
C GLY A 71 7.33 16.96 -0.81
N ILE A 72 8.07 15.86 -0.91
CA ILE A 72 8.62 15.27 -2.12
C ILE A 72 8.03 13.87 -2.32
N VAL A 73 7.97 13.41 -3.58
CA VAL A 73 7.57 12.04 -3.93
C VAL A 73 8.83 11.24 -4.20
N GLU A 74 8.93 10.07 -3.56
CA GLU A 74 9.95 9.06 -3.87
C GLU A 74 9.29 7.72 -4.22
N SER A 75 9.91 6.97 -5.11
CA SER A 75 9.39 5.68 -5.57
C SER A 75 10.52 4.72 -5.94
N ASP A 76 10.35 3.43 -5.65
CA ASP A 76 11.26 2.37 -6.10
C ASP A 76 10.66 1.60 -7.27
N THR A 77 11.09 1.92 -8.49
CA THR A 77 10.64 1.27 -9.73
C THR A 77 11.60 0.19 -10.21
N SER A 78 12.63 -0.16 -9.44
CA SER A 78 13.71 -1.04 -9.88
C SER A 78 13.23 -2.45 -10.29
N HIS A 79 12.06 -2.89 -9.78
CA HIS A 79 11.51 -4.23 -10.02
C HIS A 79 10.35 -4.25 -11.01
N ILE A 80 9.88 -3.09 -11.51
CA ILE A 80 8.67 -3.04 -12.32
C ILE A 80 8.77 -3.92 -13.57
N LYS A 81 9.95 -3.97 -14.21
CA LYS A 81 10.20 -4.83 -15.38
C LYS A 81 10.00 -6.31 -15.08
N MET A 82 10.46 -6.77 -13.91
CA MET A 82 10.28 -8.16 -13.49
C MET A 82 8.81 -8.44 -13.16
N CYS A 83 8.10 -7.48 -12.56
CA CYS A 83 6.65 -7.60 -12.33
C CYS A 83 5.87 -7.70 -13.65
N GLU A 84 6.29 -6.99 -14.69
CA GLU A 84 5.73 -7.07 -16.05
C GLU A 84 5.98 -8.46 -16.68
N GLU A 85 7.20 -8.99 -16.58
CA GLU A 85 7.53 -10.35 -17.05
C GLU A 85 6.70 -11.43 -16.33
N ALA A 86 6.52 -11.28 -15.02
CA ALA A 86 5.68 -12.17 -14.22
C ALA A 86 4.19 -12.05 -14.59
N PHE A 87 3.70 -10.83 -14.84
CA PHE A 87 2.35 -10.61 -15.36
C PHE A 87 2.15 -11.34 -16.69
N ASP A 88 3.07 -11.20 -17.63
CA ASP A 88 2.98 -11.86 -18.94
C ASP A 88 3.00 -13.39 -18.80
N ALA A 89 3.80 -13.92 -17.87
CA ALA A 89 3.81 -15.35 -17.56
C ALA A 89 2.46 -15.84 -17.07
N LEU A 90 1.84 -15.12 -16.12
CA LEU A 90 0.54 -15.47 -15.56
C LEU A 90 -0.61 -15.26 -16.56
N ASN A 91 -0.55 -14.23 -17.41
CA ASN A 91 -1.58 -13.89 -18.38
C ASN A 91 -1.74 -14.96 -19.49
N ARG A 92 -0.75 -15.86 -19.67
CA ARG A 92 -0.88 -17.04 -20.53
C ARG A 92 -1.82 -18.12 -19.95
N HIS A 93 -2.04 -18.10 -18.64
CA HIS A 93 -2.80 -19.12 -17.91
C HIS A 93 -4.11 -18.61 -17.33
N PHE A 94 -4.21 -17.30 -17.05
CA PHE A 94 -5.36 -16.67 -16.42
C PHE A 94 -5.84 -15.45 -17.22
N PRO A 95 -7.14 -15.15 -17.21
CA PRO A 95 -7.69 -13.94 -17.83
C PRO A 95 -7.46 -12.72 -16.94
N LEU A 96 -6.20 -12.29 -16.81
CA LEU A 96 -5.83 -11.20 -15.90
C LEU A 96 -6.37 -9.86 -16.39
N GLU A 97 -6.96 -9.08 -15.48
CA GLU A 97 -7.37 -7.70 -15.71
C GLU A 97 -6.56 -6.76 -14.82
N ARG A 98 -5.85 -5.79 -15.43
CA ARG A 98 -5.08 -4.79 -14.69
C ARG A 98 -5.98 -3.79 -13.98
N LEU A 99 -5.54 -3.38 -12.79
CA LEU A 99 -6.18 -2.36 -11.98
C LEU A 99 -5.31 -1.10 -11.94
N ASP A 100 -5.87 0.02 -12.39
CA ASP A 100 -5.22 1.34 -12.45
C ASP A 100 -3.86 1.35 -13.19
N PRO A 101 -3.72 0.70 -14.37
CA PRO A 101 -2.42 0.49 -15.02
C PRO A 101 -1.67 1.78 -15.35
N ASP A 102 -2.38 2.87 -15.65
CA ASP A 102 -1.76 4.16 -16.00
C ASP A 102 -1.21 4.92 -14.78
N ASN A 103 -1.58 4.50 -13.57
CA ASN A 103 -1.23 5.21 -12.33
C ASN A 103 -0.34 4.41 -11.38
N ARG A 104 -0.12 3.11 -11.64
CA ARG A 104 0.80 2.25 -10.87
C ARG A 104 2.17 2.25 -11.51
N ILE A 105 3.22 2.46 -10.71
CA ILE A 105 4.59 2.59 -11.20
C ILE A 105 5.58 1.62 -10.54
N THR A 106 5.23 1.02 -9.40
CA THR A 106 6.13 0.12 -8.63
C THR A 106 5.66 -1.33 -8.56
N GLU A 107 4.39 -1.57 -8.88
CA GLU A 107 3.75 -2.89 -8.82
C GLU A 107 2.68 -3.06 -9.91
N ILE A 108 2.23 -4.29 -10.13
CA ILE A 108 1.07 -4.59 -10.98
C ILE A 108 -0.13 -4.92 -10.09
N GLY A 109 -1.15 -4.06 -10.14
CA GLY A 109 -2.46 -4.32 -9.53
C GLY A 109 -3.36 -5.11 -10.48
N LEU A 110 -4.12 -6.07 -9.95
CA LEU A 110 -4.99 -6.96 -10.69
C LEU A 110 -6.36 -7.09 -10.02
N ARG A 111 -7.41 -7.29 -10.83
CA ARG A 111 -8.73 -7.71 -10.34
C ARG A 111 -8.67 -9.12 -9.76
N ARG A 112 -9.54 -9.41 -8.80
CA ARG A 112 -9.66 -10.73 -8.14
C ARG A 112 -10.54 -11.70 -8.95
N ASN A 113 -10.27 -11.87 -10.24
CA ASN A 113 -11.07 -12.67 -11.18
C ASN A 113 -10.38 -13.99 -11.59
N PHE A 114 -9.36 -14.43 -10.85
CA PHE A 114 -8.56 -15.61 -11.16
C PHE A 114 -8.15 -16.37 -9.88
N ASP A 115 -7.62 -17.58 -10.06
CA ASP A 115 -7.17 -18.47 -8.98
C ASP A 115 -5.76 -18.05 -8.50
N VAL A 116 -5.73 -17.24 -7.44
CA VAL A 116 -4.49 -16.65 -6.90
C VAL A 116 -3.54 -17.73 -6.37
N GLU A 117 -4.06 -18.82 -5.81
CA GLU A 117 -3.22 -19.91 -5.29
C GLU A 117 -2.50 -20.63 -6.42
N LYS A 118 -3.15 -20.88 -7.55
CA LYS A 118 -2.46 -21.40 -8.74
C LYS A 118 -1.48 -20.39 -9.33
N ALA A 119 -1.83 -19.11 -9.36
CA ALA A 119 -0.92 -18.07 -9.81
C ALA A 119 0.36 -18.00 -8.96
N ARG A 120 0.25 -18.19 -7.64
CA ARG A 120 1.40 -18.25 -6.72
C ARG A 120 2.40 -19.34 -7.10
N HIS A 121 1.94 -20.47 -7.62
CA HIS A 121 2.83 -21.55 -8.07
C HIS A 121 3.65 -21.16 -9.30
N ILE A 122 3.05 -20.45 -10.26
CA ILE A 122 3.75 -19.95 -11.45
C ILE A 122 4.72 -18.83 -11.05
N LEU A 123 4.35 -17.99 -10.07
CA LEU A 123 5.21 -16.93 -9.55
C LEU A 123 6.49 -17.46 -8.84
N MET A 124 6.57 -18.76 -8.53
CA MET A 124 7.80 -19.35 -7.96
C MET A 124 9.00 -19.24 -8.92
N GLU A 125 8.77 -19.02 -10.21
CA GLU A 125 9.83 -18.72 -11.20
C GLU A 125 10.46 -17.33 -11.00
N PHE A 126 9.82 -16.45 -10.22
CA PHE A 126 10.24 -15.08 -9.93
C PHE A 126 10.49 -14.89 -8.42
N PRO A 127 11.61 -15.41 -7.87
CA PRO A 127 11.82 -15.49 -6.43
C PRO A 127 11.96 -14.14 -5.73
N GLU A 128 12.26 -13.05 -6.44
CA GLU A 128 12.27 -11.69 -5.87
C GLU A 128 10.87 -11.07 -5.73
N LEU A 129 9.84 -11.68 -6.33
CA LEU A 129 8.49 -11.16 -6.34
C LEU A 129 7.59 -11.87 -5.31
N ASP A 130 6.49 -11.19 -5.01
CA ASP A 130 5.39 -11.71 -4.22
C ASP A 130 4.05 -11.39 -4.90
N ILE A 131 3.06 -12.23 -4.60
CA ILE A 131 1.66 -12.02 -4.96
C ILE A 131 0.81 -11.96 -3.71
N ILE A 132 0.16 -10.82 -3.50
CA ILE A 132 -0.64 -10.55 -2.31
C ILE A 132 -2.10 -10.37 -2.73
N ASP A 133 -3.00 -11.17 -2.15
CA ASP A 133 -4.45 -10.93 -2.21
C ASP A 133 -4.86 -10.16 -0.96
N THR A 134 -5.26 -8.90 -1.13
CA THR A 134 -5.72 -8.04 -0.02
C THR A 134 -7.20 -8.22 0.32
N GLY A 135 -7.91 -9.10 -0.40
CA GLY A 135 -9.37 -9.17 -0.37
C GLY A 135 -10.05 -8.15 -1.29
N PHE A 136 -9.35 -7.08 -1.69
CA PHE A 136 -9.86 -6.05 -2.61
C PHE A 136 -9.23 -6.14 -4.00
N ALA A 137 -7.92 -6.38 -4.06
CA ALA A 137 -7.16 -6.54 -5.29
C ALA A 137 -6.01 -7.53 -5.09
N VAL A 138 -5.46 -8.03 -6.20
CA VAL A 138 -4.24 -8.84 -6.18
C VAL A 138 -3.07 -7.99 -6.67
N HIS A 139 -1.93 -8.05 -5.99
CA HIS A 139 -0.76 -7.23 -6.31
C HIS A 139 0.44 -8.13 -6.60
N ILE A 140 1.08 -7.92 -7.75
CA ILE A 140 2.41 -8.48 -8.05
C ILE A 140 3.44 -7.39 -7.78
N LYS A 141 4.32 -7.62 -6.81
CA LYS A 141 5.27 -6.62 -6.32
C LYS A 141 6.57 -7.25 -5.86
N SER A 142 7.62 -6.43 -5.73
CA SER A 142 8.87 -6.85 -5.08
C SER A 142 8.61 -7.31 -3.64
N ARG A 143 9.31 -8.36 -3.20
CA ARG A 143 9.37 -8.78 -1.79
C ARG A 143 10.03 -7.75 -0.89
N MET A 144 10.88 -6.89 -1.44
CA MET A 144 11.59 -5.86 -0.67
C MET A 144 10.72 -4.62 -0.39
N ILE A 145 9.66 -4.43 -1.17
CA ILE A 145 8.72 -3.32 -1.00
C ILE A 145 7.57 -3.80 -0.11
N ASN A 146 7.24 -3.10 0.96
CA ASN A 146 6.04 -3.32 1.78
C ASN A 146 5.73 -2.05 2.59
N LYS A 147 4.57 -2.00 3.27
CA LYS A 147 4.17 -0.83 4.05
C LYS A 147 5.18 -0.50 5.16
N GLY A 148 5.86 -1.51 5.71
CA GLY A 148 6.92 -1.34 6.70
C GLY A 148 8.20 -0.69 6.15
N THR A 149 8.67 -1.09 4.97
CA THR A 149 9.82 -0.43 4.32
C THR A 149 9.46 0.97 3.83
N GLY A 150 8.24 1.17 3.33
CA GLY A 150 7.68 2.49 3.05
C GLY A 150 7.62 3.39 4.30
N LEU A 151 7.16 2.86 5.45
CA LEU A 151 7.12 3.58 6.71
C LEU A 151 8.51 3.99 7.18
N LYS A 152 9.50 3.09 7.10
CA LYS A 152 10.89 3.43 7.44
C LYS A 152 11.41 4.57 6.57
N ARG A 153 11.18 4.51 5.27
CA ARG A 153 11.62 5.56 4.35
C ARG A 153 10.92 6.89 4.63
N LEU A 154 9.62 6.87 4.86
CA LEU A 154 8.85 8.07 5.20
C LEU A 154 9.31 8.67 6.54
N ALA A 155 9.58 7.83 7.55
CA ALA A 155 10.08 8.27 8.85
C ALA A 155 11.42 9.00 8.73
N GLU A 156 12.34 8.50 7.88
CA GLU A 156 13.60 9.19 7.57
C GLU A 156 13.36 10.58 6.96
N LEU A 157 12.44 10.70 6.00
CA LEU A 157 12.07 11.99 5.39
C LEU A 157 11.45 12.96 6.41
N MET A 158 10.73 12.43 7.39
CA MET A 158 10.15 13.19 8.51
C MET A 158 11.16 13.51 9.61
N GLY A 159 12.38 12.96 9.56
CA GLY A 159 13.40 13.15 10.60
C GLY A 159 13.09 12.44 11.93
N ILE A 160 12.28 11.39 11.91
CA ILE A 160 11.90 10.60 13.10
C ILE A 160 12.17 9.10 12.88
N SER A 161 12.01 8.29 13.93
CA SER A 161 12.17 6.83 13.82
C SER A 161 10.84 6.15 13.51
N ALA A 162 10.84 5.04 12.77
CA ALA A 162 9.65 4.18 12.64
C ALA A 162 9.08 3.73 14.00
N ARG A 163 9.93 3.63 15.04
CA ARG A 163 9.51 3.32 16.43
C ARG A 163 8.71 4.44 17.11
N ASP A 164 8.74 5.65 16.54
CA ASP A 164 7.98 6.79 17.04
C ASP A 164 6.51 6.78 16.53
N PHE A 165 6.13 5.80 15.71
CA PHE A 165 4.79 5.68 15.15
C PHE A 165 3.89 4.74 15.96
N VAL A 166 2.60 5.06 16.01
CA VAL A 166 1.53 4.08 16.24
C VAL A 166 1.04 3.60 14.88
N ALA A 167 0.99 2.30 14.66
CA ALA A 167 0.47 1.71 13.43
C ALA A 167 -0.91 1.08 13.63
N ILE A 168 -1.80 1.27 12.64
CA ILE A 168 -3.18 0.77 12.64
C ILE A 168 -3.47 0.15 11.28
N GLY A 169 -3.85 -1.13 11.27
CA GLY A 169 -4.21 -1.90 10.07
C GLY A 169 -5.05 -3.13 10.43
N ASP A 170 -5.72 -3.72 9.45
CA ASP A 170 -6.63 -4.86 9.62
C ASP A 170 -6.20 -6.11 8.86
N SER A 171 -5.18 -6.01 8.01
CA SER A 171 -4.87 -7.01 6.98
C SER A 171 -3.44 -7.56 7.08
N PRO A 172 -3.15 -8.75 6.49
CA PRO A 172 -1.81 -9.34 6.55
C PRO A 172 -0.68 -8.45 6.00
N ASN A 173 -0.94 -7.61 5.00
CA ASN A 173 0.05 -6.66 4.44
C ASN A 173 0.25 -5.40 5.31
N ASP A 174 -0.39 -5.33 6.48
CA ASP A 174 -0.11 -4.35 7.52
C ASP A 174 0.90 -4.86 8.54
N ILE A 175 1.14 -6.17 8.62
CA ILE A 175 2.01 -6.79 9.63
C ILE A 175 3.40 -6.15 9.62
N GLU A 176 3.93 -5.79 8.46
CA GLU A 176 5.27 -5.20 8.35
C GLU A 176 5.37 -3.77 8.92
N MET A 177 4.26 -3.06 9.07
CA MET A 177 4.22 -1.72 9.70
C MET A 177 3.80 -1.73 11.18
N LEU A 178 3.22 -2.83 11.68
CA LEU A 178 2.82 -3.03 13.08
C LEU A 178 4.02 -3.40 13.99
#